data_AF-E2BQZ4-F1
#
_entry.id   AF-E2BQZ4-F1
#
_cell.length_a   1.000
_cell.length_b   1.000
_cell.length_c   1.000
_cell.angle_alpha   90.00
_cell.angle_beta   90.00
_cell.angle_gamma   90.00
#
_symmetry.space_group_name_H-M   'P 1'
#
loop_
_entity.id
_entity.type
_entity.pdbx_description
1 polymer ?
#
loop_
_entity_poly.entity_id
_entity_poly.type
_entity_poly.pdbx_seq_one_letter_code
_entity_poly.pdbx_strand_id
1 'polypeptide(L)'
;MSANVNPDLKKTSNSLSTEVRNERNMLLCTTYALNNSDTKRMQVGLRTMYDVGTFEPSIRIMGNTSSGILLDLHTWEKYKDIIPSANSYLCGENKNMPAPIIINNIAISFT
;
A
#
# COMPACT_ATOMS: atom_id res chain seq x y z
N MET A 1 -10.42 -29.45 -52.07
CA MET A 1 -9.71 -28.38 -51.35
C MET A 1 -10.74 -27.71 -50.46
N SER A 2 -10.78 -28.09 -49.18
CA SER A 2 -11.57 -27.42 -48.13
C SER A 2 -10.88 -27.79 -46.81
N ALA A 3 -10.35 -26.78 -46.13
CA ALA A 3 -9.47 -26.93 -44.96
C ALA A 3 -10.25 -27.42 -43.74
N ASN A 4 -9.71 -28.45 -43.10
CA ASN A 4 -10.20 -29.04 -41.86
C ASN A 4 -9.65 -28.21 -40.69
N VAL A 5 -10.49 -27.48 -39.96
CA VAL A 5 -10.06 -26.68 -38.81
C VAL A 5 -10.23 -27.51 -37.55
N ASN A 6 -9.09 -27.89 -36.98
CA ASN A 6 -8.93 -28.72 -35.79
C ASN A 6 -9.44 -27.99 -34.52
N PRO A 7 -10.34 -28.57 -33.70
CA PRO A 7 -10.83 -27.94 -32.47
C PRO A 7 -9.90 -28.27 -31.30
N ASP A 8 -8.72 -27.66 -31.24
CA ASP A 8 -7.80 -27.84 -30.12
C ASP A 8 -7.26 -26.51 -29.57
N LEU A 9 -8.17 -25.57 -29.31
CA LEU A 9 -7.93 -24.47 -28.39
C LEU A 9 -8.56 -24.77 -27.02
N LYS A 10 -8.14 -25.88 -26.40
CA LYS A 10 -8.38 -26.09 -24.97
C LYS A 10 -7.56 -25.08 -24.19
N LYS A 11 -8.26 -24.03 -23.79
CA LYS A 11 -7.92 -23.03 -22.78
C LYS A 11 -7.25 -23.72 -21.58
N THR A 12 -5.92 -23.74 -21.56
CA THR A 12 -5.12 -24.03 -20.38
C THR A 12 -5.30 -22.85 -19.44
N SER A 13 -6.37 -22.88 -18.65
CA SER A 13 -6.42 -22.18 -17.38
C SER A 13 -5.36 -22.82 -16.48
N ASN A 14 -4.11 -22.38 -16.65
CA ASN A 14 -3.09 -22.63 -15.66
C ASN A 14 -3.64 -22.11 -14.34
N SER A 15 -3.84 -23.05 -13.42
CA SER A 15 -4.12 -22.85 -12.02
C SER A 15 -3.20 -21.75 -11.49
N LEU A 16 -3.74 -20.53 -11.41
CA LEU A 16 -3.09 -19.44 -10.71
C LEU A 16 -3.14 -19.84 -9.24
N SER A 17 -2.01 -20.38 -8.79
CA SER A 17 -1.67 -20.69 -7.42
C SER A 17 -2.39 -19.78 -6.45
N THR A 18 -3.24 -20.37 -5.60
CA THR A 18 -4.00 -19.78 -4.49
C THR A 18 -3.10 -19.27 -3.34
N GLU A 19 -1.88 -18.84 -3.64
CA GLU A 19 -0.92 -18.25 -2.71
C GLU A 19 -0.18 -17.06 -3.33
N VAL A 20 -0.82 -16.30 -4.23
CA VAL A 20 -0.35 -14.95 -4.52
C VAL A 20 -0.72 -14.10 -3.31
N ARG A 21 0.25 -14.01 -2.39
CA ARG A 21 0.37 -12.96 -1.37
C ARG A 21 -0.36 -11.72 -1.87
N ASN A 22 -1.43 -11.34 -1.18
CA ASN A 22 -2.35 -10.29 -1.59
C ASN A 22 -1.68 -8.91 -1.41
N GLU A 23 -0.53 -8.70 -2.07
CA GLU A 23 0.06 -7.40 -2.33
C GLU A 23 -0.87 -6.73 -3.32
N ARG A 24 -1.97 -6.18 -2.80
CA ARG A 24 -2.98 -5.46 -3.57
C ARG A 24 -2.26 -4.46 -4.45
N ASN A 25 -2.19 -4.78 -5.74
CA ASN A 25 -1.47 -3.96 -6.71
C ASN A 25 -2.11 -2.57 -6.72
N MET A 26 -1.28 -1.55 -6.50
CA MET A 26 -1.70 -0.16 -6.60
C MET A 26 -1.88 0.18 -8.08
N LEU A 27 -3.10 0.51 -8.48
CA LEU A 27 -3.46 0.93 -9.84
C LEU A 27 -3.40 2.44 -9.97
N LEU A 28 -3.12 2.93 -11.18
CA LEU A 28 -3.04 4.37 -11.50
C LEU A 28 -2.19 5.16 -10.47
N CYS A 29 -1.09 4.56 -10.01
CA CYS A 29 -0.33 5.10 -8.90
C CYS A 29 0.84 5.98 -9.35
N THR A 30 1.06 7.06 -8.61
CA THR A 30 2.29 7.86 -8.65
C THR A 30 3.19 7.43 -7.51
N THR A 31 4.48 7.22 -7.81
CA THR A 31 5.49 6.83 -6.81
C THR A 31 6.41 8.01 -6.52
N TYR A 32 6.62 8.30 -5.24
CA TYR A 32 7.53 9.32 -4.73
C TYR A 32 8.64 8.65 -3.93
N ALA A 33 9.89 8.98 -4.24
CA ALA A 33 11.02 8.59 -3.40
C ALA A 33 11.01 9.42 -2.11
N LEU A 34 11.29 8.78 -0.96
CA LEU A 34 11.32 9.43 0.35
C LEU A 34 12.76 9.54 0.84
N ASN A 35 13.12 10.67 1.43
CA ASN A 35 14.43 10.90 2.06
C ASN A 35 15.63 10.56 1.16
N ASN A 36 15.53 10.83 -0.15
CA ASN A 36 16.55 10.48 -1.15
C ASN A 36 16.95 9.00 -1.11
N SER A 37 16.01 8.11 -0.76
CA SER A 37 16.25 6.67 -0.67
C SER A 37 15.56 5.95 -1.81
N ASP A 38 16.30 5.04 -2.45
CA ASP A 38 15.75 4.17 -3.50
C ASP A 38 14.82 3.10 -2.93
N THR A 39 14.94 2.79 -1.64
CA THR A 39 14.16 1.75 -0.95
C THR A 39 12.96 2.32 -0.20
N LYS A 40 12.99 3.58 0.22
CA LYS A 40 11.86 4.24 0.89
C LYS A 40 11.01 4.99 -0.11
N ARG A 41 9.75 4.59 -0.25
CA ARG A 41 8.85 5.11 -1.29
C ARG A 41 7.44 5.29 -0.77
N MET A 42 6.74 6.29 -1.29
CA MET A 42 5.30 6.48 -1.11
C MET A 42 4.61 6.28 -2.46
N GLN A 43 3.57 5.45 -2.49
CA GLN A 43 2.69 5.31 -3.66
C GLN A 43 1.33 5.90 -3.33
N VAL A 44 0.80 6.72 -4.22
CA VAL A 44 -0.55 7.28 -4.13
C VAL A 44 -1.32 6.84 -5.36
N GLY A 45 -2.44 6.15 -5.19
CA GLY A 45 -3.21 5.59 -6.31
C GLY A 45 -4.50 4.93 -5.84
N LEU A 46 -4.97 3.96 -6.61
CA LEU A 46 -6.19 3.20 -6.35
C LEU A 46 -5.86 1.77 -5.93
N ARG A 47 -6.55 1.24 -4.92
CA ARG A 47 -6.50 -0.19 -4.58
C ARG A 47 -7.81 -0.87 -4.92
N THR A 48 -7.75 -2.11 -5.39
CA THR A 48 -8.91 -2.98 -5.56
C THR A 48 -9.43 -3.41 -4.19
N MET A 49 -10.74 -3.29 -3.99
CA MET A 49 -11.41 -3.91 -2.85
C MET A 49 -11.70 -5.39 -3.09
N TYR A 50 -12.08 -6.08 -2.01
CA TYR A 50 -12.39 -7.49 -2.04
C TYR A 50 -13.66 -7.80 -2.84
N ASP A 51 -14.56 -6.83 -2.95
CA ASP A 51 -15.69 -6.83 -3.87
C ASP A 51 -15.22 -6.45 -5.28
N VAL A 52 -15.54 -7.32 -6.23
CA VAL A 52 -15.14 -7.16 -7.63
C VAL A 52 -15.77 -5.88 -8.19
N GLY A 53 -14.93 -4.92 -8.59
CA GLY A 53 -15.34 -3.74 -9.35
C GLY A 53 -15.30 -2.42 -8.58
N THR A 54 -14.95 -2.41 -7.29
CA THR A 54 -14.77 -1.16 -6.55
C THR A 54 -13.29 -0.88 -6.30
N PHE A 55 -12.95 0.41 -6.44
CA PHE A 55 -11.62 0.94 -6.22
C PHE A 55 -11.70 2.05 -5.19
N GLU A 56 -10.73 2.13 -4.29
CA GLU A 56 -10.65 3.25 -3.37
C GLU A 56 -9.26 3.93 -3.41
N PRO A 57 -9.21 5.25 -3.19
CA PRO A 57 -7.96 5.97 -3.00
C PRO A 57 -7.17 5.37 -1.84
N SER A 58 -5.89 5.15 -2.06
CA SER A 58 -5.01 4.60 -1.04
C SER A 58 -3.58 5.11 -1.17
N ILE A 59 -2.89 5.05 -0.04
CA ILE A 59 -1.51 5.48 0.10
C ILE A 59 -0.73 4.30 0.65
N ARG A 60 0.32 3.88 -0.05
CA ARG A 60 1.24 2.83 0.41
C ARG A 60 2.58 3.47 0.77
N ILE A 61 3.01 3.30 2.02
CA ILE A 61 4.34 3.74 2.47
C ILE A 61 5.21 2.50 2.61
N MET A 62 6.31 2.46 1.88
CA MET A 62 7.24 1.35 1.85
C MET A 62 8.58 1.80 2.44
N GLY A 63 9.10 0.99 3.35
CA GLY A 63 10.42 1.18 3.95
C GLY A 63 11.46 0.28 3.28
N ASN A 64 12.59 0.10 3.97
CA ASN A 64 13.66 -0.78 3.51
C ASN A 64 13.23 -2.26 3.44
N THR A 65 12.19 -2.63 4.17
CA THR A 65 11.55 -3.93 4.11
C THR A 65 10.36 -3.87 3.15
N SER A 66 10.20 -4.90 2.31
CA SER A 66 9.19 -4.95 1.23
C SER A 66 7.73 -4.95 1.72
N SER A 67 7.51 -5.16 3.03
CA SER A 67 6.19 -5.04 3.67
C SER A 67 5.89 -3.56 3.99
N GLY A 68 5.48 -2.80 2.99
CA GLY A 68 4.93 -1.46 3.22
C GLY A 68 3.60 -1.48 3.97
N ILE A 69 3.24 -0.36 4.58
CA ILE A 69 1.91 -0.11 5.15
C ILE A 69 0.98 0.45 4.08
N LEU A 70 -0.28 0.03 4.08
CA LEU A 70 -1.31 0.51 3.17
C LEU A 70 -2.38 1.24 3.98
N LEU A 71 -2.64 2.48 3.60
CA LEU A 71 -3.56 3.40 4.26
C LEU A 71 -4.69 3.72 3.28
N ASP A 72 -5.94 3.57 3.70
CA ASP A 72 -7.04 4.26 3.02
C ASP A 72 -7.02 5.75 3.34
N LEU A 73 -7.87 6.52 2.66
CA LEU A 73 -7.95 7.96 2.83
C LEU A 73 -8.27 8.38 4.27
N HIS A 74 -9.19 7.68 4.93
CA HIS A 74 -9.57 7.97 6.32
C HIS A 74 -8.42 7.75 7.31
N THR A 75 -7.69 6.65 7.13
CA THR A 75 -6.50 6.32 7.92
C THR A 75 -5.39 7.34 7.68
N TRP A 76 -5.22 7.78 6.43
CA TRP A 76 -4.26 8.83 6.07
C TRP A 76 -4.59 10.18 6.70
N GLU A 77 -5.87 10.56 6.76
CA GLU A 77 -6.27 11.81 7.40
C GLU A 77 -5.89 11.83 8.87
N LYS A 78 -6.20 10.75 9.61
CA LYS A 78 -5.74 10.60 11.00
C LYS A 78 -4.22 10.61 11.13
N TYR A 79 -3.52 10.05 10.15
CA TYR A 79 -2.06 10.08 10.12
C TYR A 79 -1.50 11.50 9.88
N LYS A 80 -2.21 12.39 9.19
CA LYS A 80 -1.75 13.79 9.05
C LYS A 80 -1.84 14.55 10.37
N ASP A 81 -2.89 14.31 11.16
CA ASP A 81 -3.14 15.02 12.41
C ASP A 81 -2.04 14.79 13.46
N ILE A 82 -1.31 13.68 13.35
CA ILE A 82 -0.21 13.33 14.27
C ILE A 82 1.14 13.95 13.88
N ILE A 83 1.31 14.36 12.62
CA ILE A 83 2.60 14.87 12.09
C ILE A 83 3.12 16.07 12.90
N PRO A 84 2.30 17.06 13.30
CA PRO A 84 2.78 18.18 14.08
C PRO A 84 3.37 17.76 15.43
N SER A 85 2.71 16.84 16.15
CA SER A 85 3.20 16.35 17.44
C SER A 85 4.46 15.51 17.29
N ALA A 86 4.52 14.66 16.26
CA ALA A 86 5.70 13.90 15.90
C ALA A 86 6.90 14.81 15.59
N ASN A 87 6.68 15.85 14.78
CA ASN A 87 7.72 16.82 14.41
C ASN A 87 8.23 17.58 15.63
N SER A 88 7.33 18.05 16.50
CA SER A 88 7.72 18.76 17.72
C SER A 88 8.61 17.90 18.63
N TYR A 89 8.32 16.60 18.74
CA TYR A 89 9.16 15.66 19.47
C TYR A 89 10.52 15.41 18.77
N LEU A 90 10.50 15.10 17.48
CA LEU A 90 11.71 14.79 16.70
C LEU A 90 12.67 15.98 16.56
N CYS A 91 12.13 17.21 16.54
CA CYS A 91 12.92 18.45 16.53
C CYS A 91 13.39 18.88 17.93
N GLY A 92 12.98 18.18 19.00
CA GLY A 92 13.37 18.47 20.37
C GLY A 92 12.66 19.67 21.00
N GLU A 93 11.60 20.20 20.36
CA GLU A 93 10.76 21.28 20.90
C GLU A 93 9.92 20.78 22.08
N ASN A 94 9.48 19.52 22.02
CA ASN A 94 8.79 18.84 23.11
C ASN A 94 9.57 17.58 23.51
N LYS A 95 9.99 17.50 24.77
CA LYS A 95 10.76 16.34 25.28
C LYS A 95 9.88 15.17 25.73
N ASN A 96 8.56 15.35 25.75
CA ASN A 96 7.64 14.28 26.11
C ASN A 96 7.50 13.32 24.93
N MET A 97 7.84 12.05 25.16
CA MET A 97 7.61 10.99 24.19
C MET A 97 6.12 10.94 23.82
N PRO A 98 5.76 11.03 22.53
CA PRO A 98 4.36 10.91 22.12
C PRO A 98 3.84 9.53 22.48
N ALA A 99 2.59 9.47 22.93
CA ALA A 99 1.92 8.18 23.14
C ALA A 99 1.89 7.39 21.82
N PRO A 100 2.00 6.05 21.86
CA PRO A 100 1.83 5.22 20.68
C PRO A 100 0.51 5.54 19.98
N ILE A 101 0.58 5.73 18.67
CA ILE A 101 -0.57 6.10 17.86
C ILE A 101 -1.13 4.82 17.25
N ILE A 102 -2.39 4.55 17.54
CA ILE A 102 -3.09 3.38 17.01
C ILE A 102 -4.11 3.88 15.99
N ILE A 103 -3.86 3.59 14.71
CA ILE A 103 -4.78 3.89 13.61
C ILE A 103 -5.25 2.57 13.01
N ASN A 104 -6.50 2.21 13.28
CA ASN A 104 -7.05 0.90 12.94
C ASN A 104 -6.17 -0.23 13.50
N ASN A 105 -5.57 -1.06 12.64
CA ASN A 105 -4.69 -2.17 13.02
C ASN A 105 -3.19 -1.82 12.94
N ILE A 106 -2.86 -0.53 12.81
CA ILE A 106 -1.48 -0.03 12.69
C ILE A 106 -1.12 0.68 13.99
N ALA A 107 -0.06 0.22 14.65
CA ALA A 107 0.54 0.88 15.80
C ALA A 107 1.83 1.59 15.38
N ILE A 108 1.96 2.87 15.75
CA ILE A 108 3.10 3.72 15.45
C ILE A 108 3.68 4.19 16.78
N SER A 109 4.90 3.75 17.06
CA SER A 109 5.62 4.10 18.29
C SER A 109 6.90 4.86 17.93
N PHE A 110 7.25 5.84 18.75
CA PHE A 110 8.51 6.56 18.67
C PHE A 110 9.53 5.80 19.55
N THR A 111 10.74 5.57 19.03
CA THR A 111 11.84 4.86 19.72
C THR A 111 13.07 5.72 19.79
#